data_AF-A0A9P0NBB2-F1
#
_entry.id   AF-A0A9P0NBB2-F1
#
_cell.length_a   1.000
_cell.length_b   1.000
_cell.length_c   1.000
_cell.angle_alpha   90.00
_cell.angle_beta   90.00
_cell.angle_gamma   90.00
#
_symmetry.space_group_name_H-M   'P 1'
#
loop_
_entity.id
_entity.type
_entity.pdbx_description
1 polymer ?
#
loop_
_entity_poly.entity_id
_entity_poly.type
_entity_poly.pdbx_seq_one_letter_code
_entity_poly.pdbx_strand_id
1 'polypeptide(L)'
;MTTATKIELVRNIIDEALNDRSKPWDAAFRRAEALTGLPRFKVLLCVILFTSVLFVYGASAELMSNAIGLVYPAVTTVSLMVSPPVWRKYDLVTAAAEARNEKYTYWMTFAAMLIVETLCRPILRFVPLYQMCRTWFLIWCFAPIRRNGSAFIYDAVIRPCFEHGVVGLISNKLF
;
A
#
# COMPACT_ATOMS: atom_id res chain seq x y z
N MET A 1 18.04 20.95 25.09
CA MET A 1 17.58 22.17 24.40
C MET A 1 17.39 21.98 22.89
N THR A 2 18.20 21.17 22.19
CA THR A 2 18.10 20.95 20.72
C THR A 2 16.90 20.12 20.25
N THR A 3 16.29 19.30 21.11
CA THR A 3 15.11 18.47 20.78
C THR A 3 13.81 19.27 20.76
N ALA A 4 13.66 20.25 21.66
CA ALA A 4 12.46 21.08 21.75
C ALA A 4 12.32 21.99 20.52
N THR A 5 13.43 22.56 20.05
CA THR A 5 13.45 23.40 18.85
C THR A 5 13.13 22.63 17.57
N LYS A 6 13.54 21.36 17.47
CA LYS A 6 13.17 20.49 16.33
C LYS A 6 11.66 20.23 16.28
N ILE A 7 11.03 19.96 17.42
CA ILE A 7 9.58 19.69 17.49
C ILE A 7 8.79 20.94 17.09
N GLU A 8 9.19 22.12 17.58
CA GLU A 8 8.56 23.39 17.20
C GLU A 8 8.71 23.70 15.72
N LEU A 9 9.88 23.43 15.14
CA LEU A 9 10.12 23.60 13.71
C LEU A 9 9.20 22.69 12.87
N VAL A 10 9.08 21.41 13.23
CA VAL A 10 8.18 20.47 12.55
C VAL A 10 6.73 20.92 12.67
N ARG A 11 6.30 21.36 13.86
CA ARG A 11 4.95 21.90 14.06
C ARG A 11 4.68 23.07 13.13
N ASN A 12 5.61 24.03 13.04
CA ASN A 12 5.44 25.23 12.23
C ASN A 12 5.37 24.92 10.73
N ILE A 13 6.19 23.97 10.23
CA ILE A 13 6.12 23.52 8.83
C ILE A 13 4.75 22.88 8.53
N ILE A 14 4.27 22.02 9.44
CA ILE A 14 2.97 21.35 9.27
C ILE A 14 1.85 22.39 9.29
N ASP A 15 1.91 23.36 10.21
CA ASP A 15 0.94 24.46 10.29
C ASP A 15 0.95 25.33 9.02
N GLU A 16 2.11 25.63 8.47
CA GLU A 16 2.23 26.36 7.21
C GLU A 16 1.62 25.58 6.04
N ALA A 17 1.90 24.27 5.95
CA ALA A 17 1.32 23.39 4.94
C ALA A 17 -0.21 23.17 5.09
N LEU A 18 -0.73 23.22 6.32
CA LEU A 18 -2.16 23.12 6.62
C LEU A 18 -2.93 24.39 6.27
N ASN A 19 -2.26 25.55 6.29
CA ASN A 19 -2.85 26.85 5.98
C ASN A 19 -2.64 27.28 4.52
N ASP A 20 -1.86 26.53 3.76
CA ASP A 20 -1.65 26.76 2.33
C ASP A 20 -2.96 26.54 1.54
N ARG A 21 -3.48 27.63 0.98
CA ARG A 21 -4.74 27.66 0.21
C ARG A 21 -4.64 26.99 -1.15
N SER A 22 -3.44 26.71 -1.64
CA SER A 22 -3.25 26.03 -2.93
C SER A 22 -3.57 24.54 -2.86
N LYS A 23 -3.68 23.98 -1.65
CA LYS A 23 -3.79 22.54 -1.43
C LYS A 23 -5.24 22.05 -1.40
N PRO A 24 -5.52 20.84 -1.90
CA PRO A 24 -6.88 20.31 -1.99
C PRO A 24 -7.54 20.03 -0.64
N TRP A 25 -6.75 19.89 0.44
CA TRP A 25 -7.26 19.60 1.78
C TRP A 25 -7.76 20.83 2.55
N ASP A 26 -7.38 22.05 2.15
CA ASP A 26 -7.68 23.27 2.87
C ASP A 26 -9.20 23.53 2.99
N ALA A 27 -9.99 23.19 1.96
CA ALA A 27 -11.45 23.31 2.02
C ALA A 27 -12.08 22.41 3.09
N ALA A 28 -11.55 21.20 3.29
CA ALA A 28 -12.02 20.27 4.31
C ALA A 28 -11.61 20.74 5.72
N PHE A 29 -10.36 21.18 5.89
CA PHE A 29 -9.88 21.70 7.16
C PHE A 29 -10.60 22.98 7.59
N ARG A 30 -10.92 23.88 6.65
CA ARG A 30 -11.73 25.07 6.94
C ARG A 30 -13.12 24.72 7.47
N ARG A 31 -13.79 23.73 6.86
CA ARG A 31 -15.11 23.26 7.36
C ARG A 31 -14.99 22.66 8.76
N ALA A 32 -13.96 21.85 8.99
CA ALA A 32 -13.72 21.25 10.29
C ALA A 32 -13.39 22.31 11.37
N GLU A 33 -12.60 23.33 11.03
CA GLU A 33 -12.27 24.47 11.89
C GLU A 33 -13.51 25.31 12.21
N ALA A 34 -14.36 25.60 11.22
CA ALA A 34 -15.61 26.35 11.42
C ALA A 34 -16.61 25.61 12.33
N LEU A 35 -16.62 24.28 12.30
CA LEU A 35 -17.50 23.46 13.15
C LEU A 35 -16.96 23.26 14.57
N THR A 36 -15.64 23.13 14.72
CA THR A 36 -15.02 22.76 16.01
C THR A 36 -14.43 23.95 16.78
N GLY A 37 -14.11 25.05 16.10
CA GLY A 37 -13.38 26.19 16.68
C GLY A 37 -11.93 25.86 17.07
N LEU A 38 -11.40 24.70 16.67
CA LEU A 38 -10.06 24.24 17.01
C LEU A 38 -9.05 24.59 15.89
N PRO A 39 -7.78 24.87 16.26
CA PRO A 39 -6.73 25.09 15.27
C PRO A 39 -6.50 23.83 14.43
N ARG A 40 -6.22 24.02 13.13
CA ARG A 40 -6.10 22.95 12.12
C ARG A 40 -5.11 21.85 12.50
N PHE A 41 -4.00 22.19 13.17
CA PHE A 41 -3.05 21.20 13.69
C PHE A 41 -3.69 20.19 14.65
N LYS A 42 -4.51 20.68 15.59
CA LYS A 42 -5.19 19.81 16.57
C LYS A 42 -6.25 18.96 15.88
N VAL A 43 -6.96 19.52 14.90
CA VAL A 43 -7.92 18.77 14.07
C VAL A 43 -7.19 17.65 13.31
N LEU A 44 -6.05 17.95 12.67
CA LEU A 44 -5.22 16.95 12.00
C LEU A 44 -4.79 15.85 12.98
N LEU A 45 -4.30 16.21 14.16
CA LEU A 45 -3.89 15.24 15.18
C LEU A 45 -5.05 14.34 15.61
N CYS A 46 -6.24 14.92 15.84
CA CYS A 46 -7.46 14.16 16.14
C CYS A 46 -7.83 13.21 15.00
N VAL A 47 -7.76 13.65 13.74
CA VAL A 47 -8.05 12.80 12.57
C VAL A 47 -7.05 11.65 12.46
N ILE A 48 -5.75 11.92 12.68
CA ILE A 48 -4.71 10.88 12.65
C ILE A 48 -4.95 9.86 13.77
N LEU A 49 -5.20 10.31 14.99
CA LEU A 49 -5.48 9.42 16.13
C LEU A 49 -6.75 8.61 15.90
N PHE A 50 -7.84 9.25 15.45
CA PHE A 50 -9.10 8.59 15.15
C PHE A 50 -8.94 7.54 14.04
N THR A 51 -8.27 7.90 12.95
CA THR A 51 -7.96 6.99 11.84
C THR A 51 -7.09 5.82 12.32
N SER A 52 -6.11 6.09 13.18
CA SER A 52 -5.26 5.05 13.76
C SER A 52 -6.09 4.05 14.55
N VAL A 53 -6.98 4.52 15.43
CA VAL A 53 -7.88 3.66 16.21
C VAL A 53 -8.80 2.84 15.31
N LEU A 54 -9.37 3.45 14.26
CA LEU A 54 -10.20 2.75 13.27
C LEU A 54 -9.46 1.65 12.50
N PHE A 55 -8.15 1.78 12.35
CA PHE A 55 -7.29 0.78 11.69
C PHE A 55 -6.85 -0.37 12.60
N VAL A 56 -7.02 -0.28 13.92
CA VAL A 56 -6.58 -1.34 14.85
C VAL A 56 -7.64 -2.44 15.02
N TYR A 57 -8.93 -2.10 15.02
CA TYR A 57 -9.98 -3.06 15.38
C TYR A 57 -11.23 -3.00 14.50
N GLY A 58 -11.76 -4.17 14.19
CA GLY A 58 -13.09 -4.36 13.60
C GLY A 58 -13.11 -4.63 12.10
N ALA A 59 -14.30 -4.96 11.59
CA ALA A 59 -14.53 -5.24 10.17
C ALA A 59 -14.20 -4.04 9.26
N SER A 60 -14.24 -2.81 9.80
CA SER A 60 -13.85 -1.59 9.10
C SER A 60 -12.37 -1.57 8.74
N ALA A 61 -11.48 -2.06 9.62
CA ALA A 61 -10.04 -2.07 9.37
C ALA A 61 -9.67 -3.05 8.25
N GLU A 62 -10.30 -4.24 8.23
CA GLU A 62 -10.15 -5.22 7.16
C GLU A 62 -10.66 -4.67 5.83
N LEU A 63 -11.83 -4.04 5.83
CA LEU A 63 -12.43 -3.44 4.64
C LEU A 63 -11.54 -2.32 4.07
N MET A 64 -11.06 -1.39 4.90
CA MET A 64 -10.22 -0.28 4.44
C MET A 64 -8.88 -0.78 3.90
N SER A 65 -8.24 -1.73 4.59
CA SER A 65 -6.98 -2.33 4.15
C SER A 65 -7.13 -3.07 2.83
N ASN A 66 -8.20 -3.87 2.68
CA ASN A 66 -8.52 -4.56 1.43
C ASN A 66 -8.83 -3.57 0.30
N ALA A 67 -9.59 -2.50 0.60
CA ALA A 67 -9.91 -1.46 -0.38
C ALA A 67 -8.64 -0.75 -0.86
N ILE A 68 -7.70 -0.41 0.03
CA ILE A 68 -6.42 0.20 -0.35
C ILE A 68 -5.59 -0.78 -1.19
N GLY A 69 -5.48 -2.04 -0.76
CA GLY A 69 -4.76 -3.09 -1.47
C GLY A 69 -5.38 -3.46 -2.82
N LEU A 70 -6.66 -3.16 -3.04
CA LEU A 70 -7.38 -3.44 -4.28
C LEU A 70 -7.42 -2.23 -5.22
N VAL A 71 -7.95 -1.10 -4.76
CA VAL A 71 -8.32 0.05 -5.59
C VAL A 71 -7.08 0.72 -6.15
N TYR A 72 -6.06 0.97 -5.33
CA TYR A 72 -4.87 1.68 -5.78
C TYR A 72 -4.12 0.90 -6.88
N PRO A 73 -3.81 -0.40 -6.70
CA PRO A 73 -3.24 -1.23 -7.77
C PRO A 73 -4.16 -1.40 -8.98
N ALA A 74 -5.48 -1.51 -8.79
CA ALA A 74 -6.43 -1.65 -9.89
C ALA A 74 -6.40 -0.44 -10.83
N VAL A 75 -6.46 0.78 -10.27
CA VAL A 75 -6.38 2.01 -11.08
C VAL A 75 -5.10 2.05 -11.89
N THR A 76 -3.95 1.76 -11.28
CA THR A 76 -2.68 1.75 -12.02
C THR A 76 -2.60 0.65 -13.08
N THR A 77 -3.19 -0.51 -12.84
CA THR A 77 -3.22 -1.62 -13.81
C THR A 77 -4.07 -1.21 -15.01
N VAL A 78 -5.21 -0.56 -14.78
CA VAL A 78 -6.05 0.02 -15.85
C VAL A 78 -5.30 1.13 -16.60
N SER A 79 -4.63 2.03 -15.89
CA SER A 79 -3.82 3.07 -16.52
C SER A 79 -2.72 2.49 -17.41
N LEU A 80 -2.07 1.39 -17.01
CA LEU A 80 -1.06 0.69 -17.83
C LEU A 80 -1.65 0.02 -19.08
N MET A 81 -2.91 -0.42 -19.02
CA MET A 81 -3.61 -1.00 -20.18
C MET A 81 -4.03 0.08 -21.19
N VAL A 82 -4.45 1.24 -20.70
CA VAL A 82 -4.90 2.36 -21.54
C VAL A 82 -3.71 3.17 -22.09
N SER A 83 -2.64 3.30 -21.31
CA SER A 83 -1.48 4.11 -21.65
C SER A 83 -0.19 3.37 -21.27
N PRO A 84 0.53 2.77 -22.23
CA PRO A 84 1.77 2.08 -21.94
C PRO A 84 2.82 3.08 -21.43
N PRO A 85 3.68 2.68 -20.47
CA PRO A 85 4.66 3.58 -19.88
C PRO A 85 5.71 4.00 -20.93
N VAL A 86 5.84 5.30 -21.16
CA VAL A 86 6.77 5.89 -22.15
C VAL A 86 8.20 6.03 -21.60
N TRP A 87 8.42 5.69 -20.33
CA TRP A 87 9.62 6.10 -19.57
C TRP A 87 10.82 5.11 -19.63
N ARG A 88 10.74 3.99 -20.35
CA ARG A 88 11.82 2.98 -20.43
C ARG A 88 12.51 3.07 -21.81
N LYS A 89 13.85 3.15 -21.86
CA LYS A 89 14.70 3.19 -23.07
C LYS A 89 14.61 1.94 -24.00
N TYR A 90 13.59 1.10 -23.84
CA TYR A 90 13.37 -0.17 -24.54
C TYR A 90 12.15 -0.08 -25.47
N ASP A 91 11.97 -1.09 -26.32
CA ASP A 91 10.77 -1.21 -27.17
C ASP A 91 9.49 -1.13 -26.34
N LEU A 92 8.54 -0.28 -26.75
CA LEU A 92 7.27 0.00 -26.05
C LEU A 92 6.53 -1.28 -25.62
N VAL A 93 6.55 -2.30 -26.49
CA VAL A 93 5.90 -3.61 -26.26
C VAL A 93 6.54 -4.36 -25.08
N THR A 94 7.87 -4.36 -25.01
CA THR A 94 8.63 -5.05 -23.95
C THR A 94 8.48 -4.35 -22.60
N ALA A 95 8.57 -3.01 -22.59
CA ALA A 95 8.39 -2.21 -21.38
C ALA A 95 6.97 -2.35 -20.79
N ALA A 96 5.95 -2.41 -21.65
CA ALA A 96 4.57 -2.66 -21.22
C ALA A 96 4.39 -4.09 -20.67
N ALA A 97 5.03 -5.09 -21.28
CA ALA A 97 4.99 -6.47 -20.79
C ALA A 97 5.64 -6.62 -19.40
N GLU A 98 6.82 -6.03 -19.20
CA GLU A 98 7.52 -6.02 -17.91
C GLU A 98 6.68 -5.33 -16.82
N ALA A 99 6.14 -4.14 -17.13
CA ALA A 99 5.29 -3.41 -16.20
C ALA A 99 4.03 -4.19 -15.83
N ARG A 100 3.41 -4.92 -16.77
CA ARG A 100 2.27 -5.81 -16.45
C ARG A 100 2.68 -6.98 -15.57
N ASN A 101 3.81 -7.63 -15.88
CA ASN A 101 4.31 -8.77 -15.11
C ASN A 101 4.57 -8.39 -13.65
N GLU A 102 5.19 -7.23 -13.40
CA GLU A 102 5.41 -6.68 -12.05
C GLU A 102 4.10 -6.46 -11.28
N LYS A 103 3.00 -6.11 -11.97
CA LYS A 103 1.68 -5.94 -11.35
C LYS A 103 1.01 -7.29 -11.09
N TYR A 104 1.17 -8.27 -11.97
CA TYR A 104 0.65 -9.62 -11.74
C TYR A 104 1.34 -10.34 -10.58
N THR A 105 2.65 -10.14 -10.37
CA THR A 105 3.34 -10.65 -9.17
C THR A 105 2.79 -10.07 -7.88
N TYR A 106 2.40 -8.78 -7.89
CA TYR A 106 1.66 -8.18 -6.78
C TYR A 106 0.30 -8.86 -6.57
N TRP A 107 -0.50 -9.05 -7.63
CA TRP A 107 -1.82 -9.69 -7.52
C TRP A 107 -1.75 -11.11 -6.97
N MET A 108 -0.76 -11.90 -7.39
CA MET A 108 -0.52 -13.24 -6.82
C MET A 108 -0.20 -13.17 -5.34
N THR A 109 0.68 -12.24 -4.94
CA THR A 109 1.02 -12.01 -3.53
C THR A 109 -0.19 -11.58 -2.70
N PHE A 110 -1.00 -10.67 -3.24
CA PHE A 110 -2.21 -10.17 -2.57
C PHE A 110 -3.25 -11.28 -2.38
N ALA A 111 -3.48 -12.11 -3.40
CA ALA A 111 -4.40 -13.25 -3.32
C ALA A 111 -3.91 -14.30 -2.30
N ALA A 112 -2.62 -14.63 -2.30
CA ALA A 112 -2.04 -15.55 -1.31
C ALA A 112 -2.22 -15.02 0.12
N MET A 113 -1.99 -13.73 0.35
CA MET A 113 -2.21 -13.08 1.64
C MET A 113 -3.68 -13.14 2.08
N LEU A 114 -4.64 -12.91 1.16
CA LEU A 114 -6.08 -13.02 1.48
C LEU A 114 -6.48 -14.44 1.89
N ILE A 115 -5.91 -15.46 1.24
CA ILE A 115 -6.16 -16.87 1.57
C ILE A 115 -5.60 -17.16 2.97
N VAL A 116 -4.32 -16.85 3.20
CA VAL A 116 -3.66 -17.07 4.50
C VAL A 116 -4.40 -16.34 5.61
N GLU A 117 -4.80 -15.10 5.40
CA GLU A 117 -5.56 -14.31 6.37
C GLU A 117 -6.92 -14.94 6.67
N THR A 118 -7.62 -15.44 5.65
CA THR A 118 -8.91 -16.10 5.86
C THR A 118 -8.76 -17.38 6.69
N LEU A 119 -7.68 -18.15 6.47
CA LEU A 119 -7.35 -19.34 7.25
C LEU A 119 -6.93 -19.00 8.69
N CYS A 120 -6.13 -17.94 8.86
CA CYS A 120 -5.55 -17.54 10.14
C CYS A 120 -6.43 -16.53 10.92
N ARG A 121 -7.58 -16.11 10.37
CA ARG A 121 -8.53 -15.16 10.97
C ARG A 121 -8.77 -15.34 12.48
N PRO A 122 -9.04 -16.55 13.02
CA PRO A 122 -9.26 -16.70 14.45
C PRO A 122 -8.03 -16.36 15.30
N ILE A 123 -6.82 -16.65 14.81
CA ILE A 123 -5.55 -16.36 15.49
C ILE A 123 -5.21 -14.87 15.36
N LEU A 124 -5.35 -14.33 14.16
CA LEU A 124 -5.02 -12.94 13.83
C LEU A 124 -5.87 -11.93 14.58
N ARG A 125 -7.10 -12.30 14.97
CA ARG A 125 -7.98 -11.45 15.79
C ARG A 125 -7.38 -11.11 17.16
N PHE A 126 -6.48 -11.95 17.69
CA PHE A 126 -5.83 -11.71 18.98
C PHE A 126 -4.58 -10.83 18.89
N VAL A 127 -4.07 -10.57 17.67
CA VAL A 127 -2.86 -9.77 17.45
C VAL A 127 -3.26 -8.33 17.16
N PRO A 128 -3.21 -7.41 18.13
CA PRO A 128 -3.42 -5.99 17.85
C PRO A 128 -2.34 -5.50 16.87
N LEU A 129 -2.71 -4.61 15.94
CA LEU A 129 -1.85 -4.04 14.90
C LEU A 129 -1.53 -4.92 13.69
N TYR A 130 -1.98 -6.18 13.63
CA TYR A 130 -1.79 -7.02 12.44
C TYR A 130 -2.28 -6.33 11.16
N GLN A 131 -3.47 -5.71 11.21
CA GLN A 131 -4.07 -5.05 10.05
C GLN A 131 -3.22 -3.88 9.53
N MET A 132 -2.55 -3.16 10.43
CA MET A 132 -1.62 -2.08 10.05
C MET A 132 -0.39 -2.68 9.36
N CYS A 133 0.29 -3.64 10.00
CA CYS A 133 1.46 -4.29 9.43
C CYS A 133 1.17 -4.90 8.05
N ARG A 134 0.02 -5.55 7.91
CA ARG A 134 -0.47 -6.08 6.63
C ARG A 134 -0.62 -4.98 5.58
N THR A 135 -1.25 -3.86 5.93
CA THR A 135 -1.44 -2.73 5.00
C THR A 135 -0.09 -2.14 4.56
N TRP A 136 0.83 -1.91 5.50
CA TRP A 136 2.18 -1.44 5.19
C TRP A 136 2.94 -2.39 4.27
N PHE A 137 2.82 -3.70 4.53
CA PHE A 137 3.39 -4.73 3.69
C PHE A 137 2.84 -4.68 2.26
N LEU A 138 1.51 -4.56 2.09
CA LEU A 138 0.89 -4.44 0.77
C LEU A 138 1.32 -3.17 0.02
N ILE A 139 1.44 -2.03 0.73
CA ILE A 139 1.97 -0.79 0.16
C ILE A 139 3.41 -1.01 -0.34
N TRP A 140 4.25 -1.67 0.45
CA TRP A 140 5.63 -1.98 0.04
C TRP A 140 5.69 -2.95 -1.14
N CYS A 141 4.81 -3.95 -1.19
CA CYS A 141 4.72 -4.88 -2.31
C CYS A 141 4.35 -4.21 -3.63
N PHE A 142 3.61 -3.11 -3.56
CA PHE A 142 3.16 -2.37 -4.74
C PHE A 142 4.04 -1.15 -5.07
N ALA A 143 4.86 -0.68 -4.12
CA ALA A 143 5.70 0.50 -4.27
C ALA A 143 6.54 0.44 -5.56
N PRO A 144 6.70 1.57 -6.28
CA PRO A 144 7.48 1.63 -7.53
C PRO A 144 8.99 1.63 -7.26
N ILE A 145 9.47 0.57 -6.60
CA ILE A 145 10.87 0.37 -6.20
C ILE A 145 11.39 -0.89 -6.89
N ARG A 146 12.64 -0.87 -7.37
CA ARG A 146 13.25 -1.96 -8.16
C ARG A 146 13.26 -3.32 -7.47
N ARG A 147 13.20 -3.34 -6.13
CA ARG A 147 13.12 -4.55 -5.30
C ARG A 147 11.98 -4.39 -4.30
N ASN A 148 10.76 -4.29 -4.83
CA ASN A 148 9.54 -4.24 -4.03
C ASN A 148 9.25 -5.60 -3.38
N GLY A 149 8.35 -5.62 -2.40
CA GLY A 149 8.03 -6.85 -1.65
C GLY A 149 7.47 -7.99 -2.53
N SER A 150 6.76 -7.66 -3.61
CA SER A 150 6.20 -8.67 -4.51
C SER A 150 7.26 -9.32 -5.41
N ALA A 151 8.26 -8.56 -5.87
CA ALA A 151 9.43 -9.10 -6.56
C ALA A 151 10.28 -9.97 -5.64
N PHE A 152 10.43 -9.58 -4.36
CA PHE A 152 11.11 -10.42 -3.38
C PHE A 152 10.41 -11.77 -3.20
N ILE A 153 9.08 -11.79 -3.07
CA ILE A 153 8.30 -13.03 -2.98
C ILE A 153 8.40 -13.85 -4.26
N TYR A 154 8.40 -13.19 -5.41
CA TYR A 154 8.54 -13.87 -6.69
C TYR A 154 9.86 -14.64 -6.77
N ASP A 155 10.97 -13.98 -6.45
CA ASP A 155 12.31 -14.60 -6.48
C ASP A 155 12.47 -15.68 -5.41
N ALA A 156 11.91 -15.47 -4.21
CA ALA A 156 12.12 -16.35 -3.06
C ALA A 156 11.18 -17.58 -3.04
N VAL A 157 9.97 -17.47 -3.58
CA VAL A 157 8.93 -18.50 -3.43
C VAL A 157 8.40 -18.97 -4.79
N ILE A 158 7.98 -18.05 -5.65
CA ILE A 158 7.30 -18.41 -6.90
C ILE A 158 8.29 -19.06 -7.87
N ARG A 159 9.43 -18.42 -8.12
CA ARG A 159 10.48 -18.92 -9.01
C ARG A 159 10.97 -20.32 -8.64
N PRO A 160 11.40 -20.61 -7.40
CA PRO A 160 11.84 -21.96 -7.03
C PRO A 160 10.71 -22.99 -7.06
N CYS A 161 9.47 -22.65 -6.70
CA CYS A 161 8.34 -23.58 -6.79
C CYS A 161 8.06 -24.00 -8.25
N PHE A 162 8.13 -23.07 -9.20
CA PHE A 162 7.95 -23.39 -10.62
C PHE A 162 9.13 -24.17 -11.20
N GLU A 163 10.36 -23.78 -10.89
CA GLU A 163 11.56 -24.49 -11.35
C GLU A 163 11.61 -25.93 -10.84
N HIS A 164 11.21 -26.20 -9.60
CA HIS A 164 11.19 -27.57 -9.07
C HIS A 164 9.91 -28.35 -9.43
N GLY A 165 8.75 -27.70 -9.45
CA GLY A 165 7.45 -28.37 -9.69
C GLY A 165 7.13 -28.63 -11.16
N VAL A 166 7.34 -27.63 -12.03
CA VAL A 166 6.97 -27.74 -13.45
C VAL A 166 8.03 -28.52 -14.23
N VAL A 167 9.32 -28.28 -13.99
CA VAL A 167 10.40 -29.06 -14.65
C VAL A 167 10.39 -30.52 -14.17
N GLY A 168 10.08 -30.78 -12.90
CA GLY A 168 9.89 -32.14 -12.38
C GLY A 168 8.73 -32.88 -13.03
N LEU A 169 7.61 -32.20 -13.29
CA LEU A 169 6.44 -32.79 -13.97
C LEU A 169 6.64 -32.97 -15.48
N ILE A 170 7.36 -32.06 -16.14
CA ILE A 170 7.68 -32.18 -17.57
C ILE A 170 8.70 -33.29 -17.80
N SER A 171 9.72 -33.39 -16.95
CA SER A 171 10.72 -34.46 -17.01
C SER A 171 10.10 -35.85 -16.76
N ASN A 172 9.06 -35.94 -15.94
CA ASN A 172 8.35 -37.20 -15.62
C ASN A 172 7.22 -37.55 -16.62
N LYS A 173 6.94 -36.67 -17.59
CA LYS A 173 6.01 -36.93 -18.71
C LYS A 173 6.72 -37.17 -20.05
N LEU A 174 8.03 -36.95 -20.12
CA LEU A 174 8.86 -37.12 -21.32
C LEU A 174 9.73 -38.40 -21.29
N PHE A 175 9.53 -39.26 -20.28
CA PHE A 175 10.07 -40.62 -20.20
C PHE A 175 8.96 -41.63 -19.93
#